data_AF-A0A7R9LH59-F1
#
_entry.id   AF-A0A7R9LH59-F1
#
_cell.length_a   1.000
_cell.length_b   1.000
_cell.length_c   1.000
_cell.angle_alpha   90.00
_cell.angle_beta   90.00
_cell.angle_gamma   90.00
#
_symmetry.space_group_name_H-M   'P 1'
#
loop_
_entity.id
_entity.type
_entity.pdbx_description
1 polymer ?
#
loop_
_entity_poly.entity_id
_entity_poly.type
_entity_poly.pdbx_seq_one_letter_code
_entity_poly.pdbx_strand_id
1 'polypeptide(L)'
;MRVSALRMLVFRNPGQGKPQVVPLTPMAGLSQMPFRWMFKTGWFFRYFVYANVICFPLWIYIQRKVNSPAAVAAWEAKKKADHHKEHEDHMWKDITGANANK
;
A
#
# COMPACT_ATOMS: atom_id res chain seq x y z
N MET A 1 60.94 0.51 -1.99
CA MET A 1 59.52 0.90 -2.16
C MET A 1 58.81 0.82 -0.81
N ARG A 2 58.48 1.95 -0.16
CA ARG A 2 57.71 1.96 1.09
C ARG A 2 56.23 2.13 0.76
N VAL A 3 55.45 1.06 0.85
CA VAL A 3 53.99 1.14 0.77
C VAL A 3 53.50 1.62 2.12
N SER A 4 52.87 2.80 2.16
CA SER A 4 52.30 3.36 3.39
C SER A 4 51.18 2.45 3.92
N ALA A 5 51.22 2.10 5.21
CA ALA A 5 50.20 1.31 5.89
C ALA A 5 48.79 1.94 5.78
N LEU A 6 48.73 3.27 5.67
CA LEU A 6 47.49 4.01 5.43
C LEU A 6 46.82 3.65 4.08
N ARG A 7 47.59 3.13 3.12
CA ARG A 7 47.10 2.67 1.82
C ARG A 7 46.62 1.22 1.83
N MET A 8 46.88 0.45 2.89
CA MET A 8 46.39 -0.93 3.05
C MET A 8 45.02 -1.01 3.74
N LEU A 9 44.58 0.03 4.45
CA LEU A 9 43.28 0.04 5.14
C LEU A 9 42.12 0.55 4.27
N VAL A 10 42.39 1.04 3.06
CA VAL A 10 41.34 1.37 2.10
C VAL A 10 41.09 0.15 1.24
N PHE A 11 40.15 -0.70 1.65
CA PHE A 11 39.57 -1.70 0.76
C PHE A 11 38.83 -0.96 -0.36
N ARG A 12 39.55 -0.56 -1.41
CA ARG A 12 38.98 0.03 -2.60
C ARG A 12 38.35 -1.10 -3.41
N ASN A 13 37.07 -1.38 -3.15
CA ASN A 13 36.30 -2.31 -3.95
C ASN A 13 36.24 -1.79 -5.40
N PRO A 14 36.74 -2.52 -6.41
CA PRO A 14 36.71 -2.07 -7.79
C PRO A 14 35.32 -2.32 -8.38
N GLY A 15 34.50 -1.26 -8.41
CA GLY A 15 33.29 -1.20 -9.23
C GLY A 15 31.99 -1.55 -8.50
N GLN A 16 30.95 -0.78 -8.84
CA GLN A 16 29.53 -0.94 -8.48
C GLN A 16 29.07 -0.19 -7.21
N GLY A 17 28.52 1.01 -7.42
CA GLY A 17 27.57 1.69 -6.50
C GLY A 17 28.17 2.65 -5.48
N LYS A 18 27.54 3.84 -5.32
CA LYS A 18 27.78 4.69 -4.14
C LYS A 18 27.28 3.93 -2.89
N PRO A 19 27.95 4.03 -1.73
CA PRO A 19 27.45 3.44 -0.49
C PRO A 19 26.03 3.94 -0.22
N GLN A 20 25.13 3.03 0.17
CA GLN A 20 23.77 3.40 0.51
C GLN A 20 23.78 4.20 1.82
N VAL A 21 23.51 5.51 1.72
CA VAL A 21 23.32 6.36 2.90
C VAL A 21 21.92 6.07 3.42
N VAL A 22 21.81 5.63 4.68
CA VAL A 22 20.53 5.36 5.34
C VAL A 22 19.55 6.52 5.09
N PRO A 23 18.36 6.24 4.53
CA PRO A 23 17.47 7.30 4.12
C PRO A 23 16.81 7.96 5.33
N LEU A 24 17.03 9.26 5.51
CA LEU A 24 16.35 10.09 6.52
C LEU A 24 14.85 10.27 6.19
N THR A 25 14.44 10.04 4.94
CA THR A 25 13.05 10.08 4.48
C THR A 25 12.73 8.90 3.58
N PRO A 26 11.48 8.39 3.58
CA PRO A 26 11.09 7.28 2.72
C PRO A 26 11.31 7.59 1.22
N MET A 27 11.21 8.86 0.82
CA MET A 27 11.49 9.31 -0.54
C MET A 27 12.98 9.19 -0.92
N ALA A 28 13.89 9.44 0.02
CA ALA A 28 15.31 9.21 -0.19
C ALA A 28 15.61 7.70 -0.39
N GLY A 29 14.86 6.83 0.29
CA GLY A 29 14.94 5.39 0.08
C GLY A 29 14.53 4.99 -1.33
N LEU A 30 13.41 5.52 -1.82
CA LEU A 30 12.91 5.25 -3.16
C LEU A 30 13.86 5.74 -4.26
N SER A 31 14.47 6.92 -4.09
CA SER A 31 15.46 7.46 -5.05
C SER A 31 16.73 6.61 -5.15
N GLN A 32 17.09 5.89 -4.08
CA GLN A 32 18.27 5.03 -4.06
C GLN A 32 17.99 3.64 -4.63
N MET A 33 16.72 3.28 -4.86
CA MET A 33 16.36 1.97 -5.41
C MET A 33 16.79 1.86 -6.89
N PRO A 34 17.58 0.84 -7.27
CA PRO A 34 18.02 0.67 -8.65
C PRO A 34 16.92 0.03 -9.51
N PHE A 35 15.87 0.79 -9.84
CA PHE A 35 14.67 0.29 -10.55
C PHE A 35 15.00 -0.47 -11.84
N ARG A 36 15.92 0.05 -12.66
CA ARG A 36 16.33 -0.60 -13.91
C ARG A 36 16.98 -1.96 -13.67
N TRP A 37 17.73 -2.12 -12.58
CA TRP A 37 18.34 -3.39 -12.20
C TRP A 37 17.28 -4.35 -11.65
N MET A 38 16.37 -3.87 -10.78
CA MET A 38 15.27 -4.69 -10.25
C MET A 38 14.34 -5.21 -11.36
N PHE A 39 14.07 -4.40 -12.38
CA PHE A 39 13.32 -4.83 -13.57
C PHE A 39 14.07 -5.86 -14.41
N LYS A 40 15.39 -5.81 -14.51
CA LYS A 40 16.15 -6.78 -15.32
C LYS A 40 16.34 -8.10 -14.58
N THR A 41 16.70 -8.03 -13.30
CA THR A 41 17.12 -9.19 -12.51
C THR A 41 15.95 -9.81 -11.74
N GLY A 42 15.07 -8.99 -11.16
CA GLY A 42 13.95 -9.44 -10.35
C GLY A 42 12.79 -9.95 -11.20
N TRP A 43 12.45 -11.23 -11.07
CA TRP A 43 11.22 -11.80 -11.66
C TRP A 43 9.99 -11.12 -11.05
N PHE A 44 9.85 -11.16 -9.72
CA PHE A 44 8.70 -10.60 -9.00
C PHE A 44 8.34 -9.16 -9.41
N PHE A 45 9.32 -8.25 -9.44
CA PHE A 45 9.07 -6.83 -9.73
C PHE A 45 8.52 -6.61 -11.16
N ARG A 46 9.00 -7.38 -12.14
CA ARG A 46 8.48 -7.33 -13.52
C ARG A 46 7.01 -7.74 -13.58
N TYR A 47 6.69 -8.90 -13.00
CA TYR A 47 5.32 -9.42 -13.05
C TYR A 47 4.36 -8.60 -12.21
N PHE A 48 4.83 -8.02 -11.10
CA PHE A 48 4.04 -7.07 -10.31
C PHE A 48 3.64 -5.86 -11.16
N VAL A 49 4.57 -5.28 -11.91
CA VAL A 49 4.29 -4.13 -12.78
C VAL A 49 3.34 -4.53 -13.91
N TYR A 50 3.58 -5.66 -14.58
CA TYR A 50 2.67 -6.15 -15.63
C TYR A 50 1.27 -6.44 -15.10
N ALA A 51 1.15 -7.10 -13.94
CA ALA A 51 -0.14 -7.37 -13.32
C ALA A 51 -0.89 -6.08 -12.98
N ASN A 52 -0.20 -5.08 -12.43
CA ASN A 52 -0.81 -3.77 -12.19
C ASN A 52 -1.28 -3.12 -13.49
N VAL A 53 -0.46 -3.09 -14.53
CA VAL A 53 -0.84 -2.48 -15.82
C VAL A 53 -2.05 -3.18 -16.45
N ILE A 54 -2.14 -4.51 -16.34
CA ILE A 54 -3.26 -5.28 -16.89
C ILE A 54 -4.54 -5.11 -16.03
N CYS A 55 -4.41 -5.11 -14.70
CA CYS A 55 -5.55 -5.00 -13.79
C CYS A 55 -6.06 -3.56 -13.62
N PHE A 56 -5.21 -2.55 -13.85
CA PHE A 56 -5.57 -1.14 -13.68
C PHE A 56 -6.78 -0.68 -14.51
N PRO A 57 -6.90 -0.98 -15.82
CA PRO A 57 -8.08 -0.61 -16.59
C PRO A 57 -9.36 -1.28 -16.06
N LEU A 58 -9.27 -2.54 -15.62
CA LEU A 58 -10.39 -3.26 -15.00
C LEU A 58 -10.82 -2.58 -13.70
N TRP A 59 -9.87 -2.17 -12.87
CA TRP A 59 -10.14 -1.44 -11.63
C TRP A 59 -10.83 -0.11 -11.89
N ILE A 60 -10.35 0.67 -12.87
CA ILE A 60 -10.98 1.94 -13.27
C ILE A 60 -12.42 1.72 -13.72
N TYR A 61 -12.67 0.68 -14.52
CA TYR A 61 -14.01 0.36 -14.99
C TYR A 61 -14.97 0.06 -13.83
N ILE A 62 -14.53 -0.77 -12.88
CA ILE A 62 -15.31 -1.12 -11.68
C ILE A 62 -15.57 0.13 -10.82
N GLN A 63 -14.53 0.92 -10.55
CA GLN A 63 -14.63 2.17 -9.79
C GLN A 63 -15.67 3.12 -10.36
N ARG A 64 -15.70 3.31 -11.68
CA ARG A 64 -16.68 4.18 -12.35
C ARG A 64 -18.11 3.67 -12.23
N LYS A 65 -18.31 2.34 -12.21
CA LYS A 65 -19.64 1.73 -12.04
C LYS A 65 -20.14 1.84 -10.60
N VAL A 66 -19.26 1.53 -9.64
CA VAL A 66 -19.57 1.60 -8.21
C VAL A 66 -19.88 3.04 -7.78
N ASN A 67 -19.11 4.02 -8.26
CA ASN A 67 -19.31 5.44 -7.95
C ASN A 67 -20.29 6.15 -8.89
N SER A 68 -21.11 5.42 -9.63
CA SER A 68 -22.18 6.06 -10.41
C SER A 68 -23.21 6.69 -9.47
N PRO A 69 -23.79 7.87 -9.79
CA PRO A 69 -24.67 8.58 -8.88
C PRO A 69 -25.90 7.75 -8.47
N ALA A 70 -26.39 6.88 -9.37
CA ALA A 70 -27.46 5.95 -9.08
C ALA A 70 -27.06 4.86 -8.07
N ALA A 71 -25.84 4.31 -8.18
CA ALA A 71 -25.34 3.31 -7.24
C ALA A 71 -25.07 3.93 -5.86
N VAL A 72 -24.53 5.16 -5.82
CA VAL A 72 -24.32 5.91 -4.58
C VAL A 72 -25.66 6.18 -3.88
N ALA A 73 -26.66 6.68 -4.59
CA ALA A 73 -27.99 6.92 -4.01
C ALA A 73 -28.66 5.64 -3.50
N ALA A 74 -28.54 4.54 -4.25
CA ALA A 74 -29.06 3.24 -3.82
C ALA A 74 -28.33 2.70 -2.58
N TRP A 75 -27.02 2.91 -2.49
CA TRP A 75 -26.22 2.55 -1.33
C TRP A 75 -26.61 3.37 -0.09
N GLU A 76 -26.75 4.68 -0.23
CA GLU A 76 -27.18 5.56 0.86
C GLU A 76 -28.56 5.20 1.39
N ALA A 77 -29.51 4.89 0.51
CA ALA A 77 -30.85 4.47 0.91
C ALA A 77 -30.81 3.16 1.72
N LYS A 78 -30.04 2.16 1.27
CA LYS A 78 -29.83 0.92 2.02
C LYS A 78 -29.17 1.18 3.36
N LYS A 79 -28.12 1.99 3.40
CA LYS A 79 -27.38 2.27 4.63
C LYS A 79 -28.25 3.01 5.66
N LYS A 80 -29.14 3.90 5.23
CA LYS A 80 -30.11 4.56 6.12
C LYS A 80 -31.11 3.55 6.70
N ALA A 81 -31.62 2.63 5.89
CA ALA A 81 -32.53 1.58 6.35
C ALA A 81 -31.85 0.62 7.34
N ASP A 82 -30.59 0.24 7.08
CA ASP A 82 -29.83 -0.62 7.98
C ASP A 82 -29.54 0.08 9.32
N HIS A 83 -29.15 1.35 9.29
CA HIS A 83 -28.99 2.15 10.51
C HIS A 83 -30.28 2.26 11.31
N HIS A 84 -31.43 2.43 10.65
CA HIS A 84 -32.72 2.47 11.33
C HIS A 84 -33.01 1.16 12.08
N LYS A 85 -32.80 0.02 11.42
CA LYS A 85 -32.98 -1.30 12.04
C LYS A 85 -32.03 -1.52 13.21
N GLU A 86 -30.76 -1.14 13.05
CA GLU A 86 -29.78 -1.19 14.14
C GLU A 86 -30.25 -0.35 15.34
N HIS A 87 -30.73 0.88 15.09
CA HIS A 87 -31.30 1.72 16.15
C HIS A 87 -32.51 1.07 16.83
N GLU A 88 -33.44 0.49 16.08
CA GLU A 88 -34.60 -0.23 16.62
C GLU A 88 -34.19 -1.44 17.46
N ASP A 89 -33.22 -2.22 16.99
CA ASP A 89 -32.69 -3.38 17.71
C ASP A 89 -32.01 -2.98 19.02
N HIS A 90 -31.28 -1.86 19.03
CA HIS A 90 -30.68 -1.31 20.25
C HIS A 90 -31.77 -0.86 21.24
N MET A 91 -32.77 -0.10 20.77
CA MET A 91 -33.91 0.32 21.59
C MET A 91 -34.65 -0.88 22.19
N TRP A 92 -34.88 -1.92 21.39
CA TRP A 92 -35.56 -3.12 21.86
C TRP A 92 -34.75 -3.89 22.92
N LYS A 93 -33.42 -3.98 22.75
CA LYS A 93 -32.53 -4.59 23.76
C LYS A 93 -32.54 -3.83 25.07
N ASP A 94 -32.67 -2.50 25.00
CA ASP A 94 -32.76 -1.65 26.18
C ASP A 94 -34.12 -1.81 26.89
N ILE A 95 -35.22 -1.87 26.14
CA ILE A 95 -36.59 -2.09 26.67
C ILE A 95 -36.73 -3.48 27.31
N THR A 96 -36.15 -4.51 26.69
CA THR A 96 -36.22 -5.89 27.18
C THR A 96 -35.29 -6.18 28.37
N GLY A 97 -34.47 -5.21 28.79
CA GLY A 97 -33.51 -5.38 29.88
C GLY A 97 -32.39 -6.38 29.59
N ALA A 98 -32.20 -6.77 28.32
CA ALA A 98 -31.19 -7.76 27.92
C ALA A 98 -29.75 -7.32 28.24
N ASN A 99 -29.52 -6.01 28.35
CA ASN A 99 -28.24 -5.42 28.76
C ASN A 99 -28.12 -5.13 30.27
N ALA A 100 -29.16 -5.35 31.08
CA ALA A 100 -29.14 -4.96 32.51
C ALA A 100 -28.24 -5.85 33.40
N ASN A 101 -27.69 -6.94 32.85
CA ASN A 101 -26.92 -7.95 33.59
C ASN A 101 -25.54 -8.25 32.96
N LYS A 102 -25.01 -7.32 32.15
CA LYS A 102 -23.63 -7.30 31.65
C LYS A 102 -22.87 -6.17 32.33
#